data_AF-A0A9D8G375-F1
#
_entry.id   AF-A0A9D8G375-F1
#
_cell.length_a   1.000
_cell.length_b   1.000
_cell.length_c   1.000
_cell.angle_alpha   90.00
_cell.angle_beta   90.00
_cell.angle_gamma   90.00
#
_symmetry.space_group_name_H-M   'P 1'
#
loop_
_entity.id
_entity.type
_entity.pdbx_description
1 polymer ?
#
loop_
_entity_poly.entity_id
_entity_poly.type
_entity_poly.pdbx_seq_one_letter_code
_entity_poly.pdbx_strand_id
1 'polypeptide(L)'
;MPELVLPFEPLKVEGSPEELFNGGLFAVLPDDFKKAAKEKPFLLQYLHMIPLEEIGVPKFYAKLPRNLSDEKSPNLIYPTQGGVFVHIFPQPMAERHLYIPIEPNLTINMDVIMPRIEEALLEYTEEFSSLTTPEEKTTAFLKALDKICSVRGDGKHPKNGAAAKPAPKKDDSSGDSEGRPKNGSVKKPSLAGKLSSALGKLRMAGGGGKIELTAEELDAVKYLVVREKVGVGLLDPLLHDIYVEDISCSGVGQIFIEHKIFKSVLTAVSIPTMEELDDFAKRISERMKRPVTLHSPIQDATLPDGSRINIVYGEDVSRRGTNFTIRRAMGTPTSIMEICGFGTMTYQMAAYMSLILEENMNVFVAGETASGKTTTINAITAFLRPECKIVSIEDTPELMVPHNNWLREVSRESKDGKGGKVGMFDLLKAALRQRPNMIIIGEIRGAEGLIAFQAMQTGHGVMATFHAASVEKLIQRLTGDPINVPRNYLDNLNVVLIQCAVKLPNGKTARRVLSIS
;
A
#
# COMPACT_ATOMS: atom_id res chain seq x y z
N MET A 1 18.01 -8.77 -2.97
CA MET A 1 16.86 -7.93 -2.55
C MET A 1 16.28 -7.28 -3.79
N PRO A 2 14.98 -6.97 -3.85
CA PRO A 2 14.43 -6.22 -4.98
C PRO A 2 15.22 -4.92 -5.19
N GLU A 3 15.52 -4.61 -6.44
CA GLU A 3 16.35 -3.45 -6.81
C GLU A 3 15.46 -2.21 -6.99
N LEU A 4 15.89 -1.10 -6.41
CA LEU A 4 15.33 0.21 -6.74
C LEU A 4 15.93 0.70 -8.05
N VAL A 5 15.09 0.90 -9.04
CA VAL A 5 15.47 1.48 -10.33
C VAL A 5 15.38 3.00 -10.20
N LEU A 6 16.51 3.61 -9.84
CA LEU A 6 16.63 5.06 -9.72
C LEU A 6 16.79 5.72 -11.10
N PRO A 7 16.25 6.95 -11.30
CA PRO A 7 16.34 7.65 -12.58
C PRO A 7 17.68 8.39 -12.77
N PHE A 8 18.61 8.25 -11.82
CA PHE A 8 19.91 8.92 -11.77
C PHE A 8 20.93 7.96 -11.14
N GLU A 9 22.21 8.21 -11.39
CA GLU A 9 23.29 7.50 -10.71
C GLU A 9 23.48 8.07 -9.29
N PRO A 10 23.39 7.24 -8.24
CA PRO A 10 23.52 7.71 -6.87
C PRO A 10 24.97 8.10 -6.55
N LEU A 11 25.15 9.29 -5.97
CA LEU A 11 26.42 9.75 -5.43
C LEU A 11 26.77 8.98 -4.14
N LYS A 12 28.07 8.82 -3.88
CA LYS A 12 28.54 8.29 -2.60
C LYS A 12 28.32 9.33 -1.51
N VAL A 13 27.58 8.95 -0.48
CA VAL A 13 27.41 9.78 0.73
C VAL A 13 28.70 9.69 1.54
N GLU A 14 29.43 10.80 1.62
CA GLU A 14 30.65 10.91 2.42
C GLU A 14 30.35 11.62 3.75
N GLY A 15 30.90 11.08 4.84
CA GLY A 15 30.84 11.67 6.17
C GLY A 15 29.80 11.04 7.10
N SER A 16 29.96 11.31 8.39
CA SER A 16 29.01 10.88 9.42
C SER A 16 27.72 11.70 9.34
N PRO A 17 26.61 11.21 9.92
CA PRO A 17 25.32 11.92 9.91
C PRO A 17 25.43 13.31 10.53
N GLU A 18 26.22 13.43 11.60
CA GLU A 18 26.51 14.70 12.26
C GLU A 18 27.26 15.66 11.32
N GLU A 19 28.17 15.16 10.49
CA GLU A 19 28.87 15.96 9.49
C GLU A 19 27.92 16.45 8.39
N LEU A 20 26.96 15.62 7.97
CA LEU A 20 25.94 16.03 6.99
C LEU A 20 25.06 17.18 7.50
N PHE A 21 24.70 17.17 8.80
CA PHE A 21 23.94 18.27 9.41
C PHE A 21 24.74 19.57 9.52
N ASN A 22 26.08 19.48 9.58
CA ASN A 22 26.98 20.64 9.58
C ASN A 22 27.35 21.10 8.15
N GLY A 23 26.91 20.38 7.12
CA GLY A 23 27.19 20.66 5.72
C GLY A 23 26.43 21.86 5.14
N GLY A 24 26.97 22.41 4.04
CA GLY A 24 26.38 23.56 3.35
C GLY A 24 24.97 23.31 2.80
N LEU A 25 24.66 22.07 2.41
CA LEU A 25 23.34 21.69 1.92
C LEU A 25 22.27 21.86 2.99
N PHE A 26 22.51 21.38 4.22
CA PHE A 26 21.54 21.49 5.31
C PHE A 26 21.21 22.96 5.63
N ALA A 27 22.21 23.85 5.57
CA ALA A 27 22.04 25.27 5.86
C ALA A 27 21.06 25.98 4.89
N VAL A 28 21.03 25.57 3.61
CA VAL A 28 20.20 26.19 2.58
C VAL A 28 18.79 25.62 2.45
N LEU A 29 18.49 24.51 3.14
CA LEU A 29 17.14 23.91 3.11
C LEU A 29 16.10 24.80 3.80
N PRO A 30 14.83 24.79 3.34
CA PRO A 30 13.72 25.43 4.05
C PRO A 30 13.53 24.85 5.46
N ASP A 31 12.97 25.66 6.39
CA ASP A 31 12.85 25.28 7.81
C ASP A 31 12.02 24.01 8.03
N ASP A 32 10.92 23.84 7.30
CA ASP A 32 10.09 22.63 7.38
C ASP A 32 10.87 21.39 6.94
N PHE A 33 11.71 21.53 5.91
CA PHE A 33 12.54 20.44 5.41
C PHE A 33 13.67 20.11 6.41
N LYS A 34 14.31 21.13 6.99
CA LYS A 34 15.30 20.96 8.07
C LYS A 34 14.70 20.22 9.26
N LYS A 35 13.47 20.56 9.66
CA LYS A 35 12.77 19.90 10.76
C LYS A 35 12.55 18.42 10.47
N ALA A 36 12.04 18.09 9.28
CA ALA A 36 11.84 16.70 8.85
C ALA A 36 13.16 15.92 8.80
N ALA A 37 14.23 16.51 8.28
CA ALA A 37 15.55 15.89 8.22
C ALA A 37 16.17 15.66 9.61
N LYS A 38 15.96 16.56 10.58
CA LYS A 38 16.40 16.36 11.97
C LYS A 38 15.64 15.22 12.66
N GLU A 39 14.34 15.09 12.39
CA GLU A 39 13.52 14.01 12.94
C GLU A 39 13.89 12.65 12.33
N LYS A 40 14.22 12.64 11.03
CA LYS A 40 14.56 11.45 10.25
C LYS A 40 15.85 11.67 9.44
N PRO A 41 17.03 11.39 10.02
CA PRO A 41 18.34 11.70 9.40
C PRO A 41 18.56 11.10 8.01
N PHE A 42 18.01 9.91 7.73
CA PHE A 42 18.13 9.25 6.42
C PHE A 42 17.57 10.10 5.26
N LEU A 43 16.67 11.05 5.53
CA LEU A 43 16.18 11.99 4.53
C LEU A 43 17.31 12.91 4.03
N LEU A 44 18.18 13.38 4.93
CA LEU A 44 19.32 14.20 4.57
C LEU A 44 20.37 13.38 3.82
N GLN A 45 20.57 12.12 4.20
CA GLN A 45 21.46 11.22 3.48
C GLN A 45 20.99 10.98 2.04
N TYR A 46 19.68 10.79 1.85
CA TYR A 46 19.09 10.70 0.51
C TYR A 46 19.37 11.96 -0.32
N LEU A 47 19.26 13.15 0.26
CA LEU A 47 19.57 14.39 -0.46
C LEU A 47 21.04 14.51 -0.87
N HIS A 48 21.98 13.92 -0.12
CA HIS A 48 23.39 13.85 -0.53
C HIS A 48 23.66 12.75 -1.54
N MET A 49 22.80 11.73 -1.61
CA MET A 49 22.88 10.65 -2.59
C MET A 49 22.43 11.09 -3.99
N ILE A 50 21.54 12.09 -4.10
CA ILE A 50 21.01 12.52 -5.41
C ILE A 50 21.87 13.63 -6.03
N PRO A 51 22.07 13.65 -7.37
CA PRO A 51 22.89 14.66 -8.05
C PRO A 51 22.16 16.01 -8.17
N LEU A 52 22.08 16.75 -7.06
CA LEU A 52 21.33 18.00 -6.92
C LEU A 52 21.67 19.09 -7.95
N GLU A 53 22.89 19.09 -8.49
CA GLU A 53 23.33 20.03 -9.53
C GLU A 53 22.58 19.80 -10.85
N GLU A 54 22.22 18.55 -11.15
CA GLU A 54 21.53 18.17 -12.39
C GLU A 54 20.02 18.25 -12.23
N ILE A 55 19.51 17.75 -11.10
CA ILE A 55 18.07 17.57 -10.89
C ILE A 55 17.39 18.73 -10.15
N GLY A 56 18.19 19.57 -9.47
CA GLY A 56 17.70 20.63 -8.59
C GLY A 56 17.22 20.12 -7.23
N VAL A 57 17.18 21.02 -6.24
CA VAL A 57 16.72 20.69 -4.88
C VAL A 57 15.21 20.42 -4.87
N PRO A 58 14.75 19.23 -4.42
CA PRO A 58 13.33 18.91 -4.35
C PRO A 58 12.57 19.85 -3.40
N LYS A 59 11.33 20.21 -3.76
CA LYS A 59 10.44 20.98 -2.87
C LYS A 59 9.83 20.08 -1.81
N PHE A 60 9.91 20.46 -0.54
CA PHE A 60 9.28 19.70 0.54
C PHE A 60 7.84 20.15 0.79
N TYR A 61 6.92 19.20 0.94
CA TYR A 61 5.54 19.42 1.33
C TYR A 61 5.17 18.50 2.49
N ALA A 62 4.76 19.06 3.64
CA ALA A 62 4.23 18.25 4.74
C ALA A 62 2.91 17.56 4.36
N LYS A 63 2.11 18.20 3.50
CA LYS A 63 0.89 17.66 2.90
C LYS A 63 0.77 18.19 1.47
N LEU A 64 0.59 17.31 0.50
CA LEU A 64 0.47 17.72 -0.91
C LEU A 64 -0.83 18.47 -1.16
N PRO A 65 -0.77 19.68 -1.74
CA PRO A 65 -1.95 20.38 -2.22
C PRO A 65 -2.42 19.79 -3.55
N ARG A 66 -3.75 19.74 -3.76
CA ARG A 66 -4.35 19.08 -4.94
C ARG A 66 -4.07 19.78 -6.27
N ASN A 67 -3.72 21.06 -6.27
CA ASN A 67 -3.39 21.82 -7.47
C ASN A 67 -2.09 21.39 -8.15
N LEU A 68 -1.26 20.57 -7.48
CA LEU A 68 -0.07 19.97 -8.08
C LEU A 68 -0.38 18.98 -9.21
N SER A 69 -1.64 18.65 -9.47
CA SER A 69 -2.04 17.81 -10.60
C SER A 69 -1.58 18.34 -11.97
N ASP A 70 -1.33 19.65 -12.07
CA ASP A 70 -0.97 20.31 -13.33
C ASP A 70 0.54 20.48 -13.50
N GLU A 71 1.31 20.16 -12.46
CA GLU A 71 2.77 20.26 -12.49
C GLU A 71 3.31 19.20 -13.44
N LYS A 72 3.88 19.64 -14.58
CA LYS A 72 4.39 18.73 -15.61
C LYS A 72 5.74 18.13 -15.23
N SER A 73 6.50 18.83 -14.39
CA SER A 73 7.84 18.40 -13.98
C SER A 73 7.98 18.44 -12.45
N PRO A 74 7.21 17.62 -11.72
CA PRO A 74 7.24 17.64 -10.25
C PRO A 74 8.58 17.08 -9.74
N ASN A 75 9.34 17.92 -9.04
CA ASN A 75 10.50 17.52 -8.23
C ASN A 75 10.19 17.89 -6.77
N LEU A 76 9.62 16.94 -6.02
CA LEU A 76 9.12 17.20 -4.67
C LEU A 76 9.19 15.99 -3.75
N ILE A 77 9.29 16.27 -2.44
CA ILE A 77 9.33 15.28 -1.38
C ILE A 77 8.21 15.53 -0.37
N TYR A 78 7.57 14.46 0.10
CA TYR A 78 6.57 14.50 1.18
C TYR A 78 6.65 13.26 2.09
N PRO A 79 6.24 13.36 3.36
CA PRO A 79 6.21 12.23 4.29
C PRO A 79 4.98 11.33 4.09
N THR A 80 5.14 10.04 4.41
CA THR A 80 4.06 9.04 4.52
C THR A 80 3.68 8.80 5.97
N GLN A 81 2.58 8.06 6.23
CA GLN A 81 2.21 7.67 7.60
C GLN A 81 3.14 6.60 8.18
N GLY A 82 3.92 5.90 7.36
CA GLY A 82 4.87 4.86 7.78
C GLY A 82 6.20 5.40 8.29
N GLY A 83 6.33 6.73 8.43
CA GLY A 83 7.58 7.36 8.88
C GLY A 83 8.70 7.37 7.85
N VAL A 84 8.37 7.10 6.58
CA VAL A 84 9.24 7.21 5.40
C VAL A 84 8.79 8.37 4.51
N PHE A 85 9.62 8.78 3.55
CA PHE A 85 9.30 9.86 2.62
C PHE A 85 9.14 9.33 1.19
N VAL A 86 8.58 10.15 0.32
CA VAL A 86 8.43 9.86 -1.11
C VAL A 86 9.01 11.02 -1.89
N HIS A 87 9.84 10.72 -2.87
CA HIS A 87 10.26 11.67 -3.90
C HIS A 87 9.47 11.40 -5.19
N ILE A 88 8.62 12.36 -5.57
CA ILE A 88 7.99 12.38 -6.89
C ILE A 88 8.93 13.12 -7.82
N PHE A 89 9.37 12.42 -8.86
CA PHE A 89 10.38 12.89 -9.79
C PHE A 89 9.85 12.87 -11.23
N PRO A 90 10.17 13.86 -12.08
CA PRO A 90 9.70 13.87 -13.45
C PRO A 90 10.62 13.00 -14.33
N GLN A 91 10.03 12.28 -15.27
CA GLN A 91 10.78 11.58 -16.31
C GLN A 91 10.48 12.24 -17.66
N PRO A 92 11.39 13.09 -18.21
CA PRO A 92 11.12 13.90 -19.40
C PRO A 92 10.71 13.09 -20.64
N MET A 93 11.15 11.83 -20.74
CA MET A 93 10.86 10.94 -21.85
C MET A 93 9.78 9.90 -21.55
N ALA A 94 9.24 9.86 -20.33
CA ALA A 94 8.24 8.87 -19.95
C ALA A 94 6.84 9.49 -19.86
N GLU A 95 5.82 8.68 -20.11
CA GLU A 95 4.41 9.08 -19.98
C GLU A 95 3.98 9.25 -18.51
N ARG A 96 4.83 8.85 -17.56
CA ARG A 96 4.51 8.80 -16.12
C ARG A 96 5.64 9.45 -15.32
N HIS A 97 5.26 10.10 -14.23
CA HIS A 97 6.23 10.48 -13.20
C HIS A 97 6.77 9.23 -12.48
N LEU A 98 7.87 9.40 -11.76
CA LEU A 98 8.47 8.35 -10.95
C LEU A 98 8.19 8.61 -9.46
N TYR A 99 7.78 7.55 -8.77
CA TYR A 99 7.62 7.47 -7.33
C TYR A 99 8.82 6.76 -6.73
N ILE A 100 9.61 7.45 -5.92
CA ILE A 100 10.79 6.88 -5.26
C ILE A 100 10.52 6.86 -3.75
N PRO A 101 10.33 5.68 -3.12
CA PRO A 101 10.26 5.61 -1.67
C PRO A 101 11.65 5.91 -1.09
N ILE A 102 11.69 6.83 -0.14
CA ILE A 102 12.90 7.19 0.62
C ILE A 102 12.84 6.44 1.95
N GLU A 103 13.54 5.32 2.01
CA GLU A 103 13.59 4.44 3.17
C GLU A 103 14.94 4.55 3.92
N PRO A 104 15.01 4.21 5.22
CA PRO A 104 16.23 4.30 6.02
C PRO A 104 17.42 3.47 5.52
N ASN A 105 17.17 2.44 4.71
CA ASN A 105 18.18 1.50 4.24
C ASN A 105 18.86 1.90 2.91
N LEU A 106 18.47 3.02 2.28
CA LEU A 106 18.94 3.36 0.93
C LEU A 106 20.45 3.56 0.81
N THR A 107 21.08 4.08 1.86
CA THR A 107 22.50 4.46 1.90
C THR A 107 23.36 3.41 2.61
N ILE A 108 22.73 2.35 3.13
CA ILE A 108 23.38 1.34 3.98
C ILE A 108 23.42 0.01 3.24
N ASN A 109 24.58 -0.64 3.24
CA ASN A 109 24.73 -1.95 2.62
C ASN A 109 24.11 -3.05 3.49
N MET A 110 22.84 -3.33 3.25
CA MET A 110 22.06 -4.32 3.99
C MET A 110 22.32 -5.77 3.56
N ASP A 111 22.96 -6.00 2.41
CA ASP A 111 23.28 -7.35 1.94
C ASP A 111 24.26 -8.09 2.86
N VAL A 112 25.06 -7.33 3.62
CA VAL A 112 26.01 -7.89 4.60
C VAL A 112 25.37 -8.04 5.99
N ILE A 113 24.47 -7.12 6.35
CA ILE A 113 23.92 -7.02 7.71
C ILE A 113 22.70 -7.95 7.86
N MET A 114 21.74 -7.88 6.94
CA MET A 114 20.46 -8.59 7.07
C MET A 114 20.60 -10.11 7.18
N PRO A 115 21.46 -10.81 6.43
CA PRO A 115 21.60 -12.26 6.57
C PRO A 115 22.03 -12.68 7.98
N ARG A 116 22.91 -11.91 8.64
CA ARG A 116 23.35 -12.18 10.01
C ARG A 116 22.23 -11.93 11.02
N ILE A 117 21.44 -10.89 10.79
CA ILE A 117 20.27 -10.57 11.63
C ILE A 117 19.21 -11.68 11.49
N GLU A 118 18.93 -12.13 10.27
CA GLU A 118 17.96 -13.20 10.03
C GLU A 118 18.38 -14.53 10.66
N GLU A 119 19.68 -14.87 10.59
CA GLU A 119 20.23 -16.06 11.25
C GLU A 119 20.08 -15.95 12.78
N ALA A 120 20.40 -14.79 13.37
CA ALA A 120 20.26 -14.59 14.82
C ALA A 120 18.79 -14.58 15.29
N LEU A 121 17.85 -14.13 14.45
CA LEU A 121 16.42 -14.16 14.77
C LEU A 121 15.83 -15.58 14.81
N LEU A 122 16.52 -16.59 14.26
CA LEU A 122 16.05 -17.98 14.32
C LEU A 122 15.92 -18.51 15.75
N GLU A 123 16.75 -18.03 16.68
CA GLU A 123 16.71 -18.39 18.10
C GLU A 123 15.41 -17.94 18.80
N TYR A 124 14.68 -16.99 18.22
CA TYR A 124 13.46 -16.39 18.78
C TYR A 124 12.18 -16.86 18.05
N THR A 125 12.29 -17.82 17.12
CA THR A 125 11.17 -18.30 16.29
C THR A 125 9.98 -18.82 17.09
N GLU A 126 10.24 -19.51 18.20
CA GLU A 126 9.19 -20.02 19.09
C GLU A 126 8.38 -18.87 19.73
N GLU A 127 9.06 -17.80 20.19
CA GLU A 127 8.39 -16.62 20.75
C GLU A 127 7.45 -15.98 19.72
N PHE A 128 7.88 -15.86 18.46
CA PHE A 128 7.07 -15.24 17.40
C PHE A 128 5.86 -16.07 16.97
N SER A 129 5.96 -17.40 17.02
CA SER A 129 4.90 -18.31 16.56
C SER A 129 3.59 -18.19 17.35
N SER A 130 3.69 -17.75 18.61
CA SER A 130 2.56 -17.60 19.52
C SER A 130 1.77 -16.30 19.33
N LEU A 131 2.33 -15.33 18.59
CA LEU A 131 1.78 -13.98 18.47
C LEU A 131 0.82 -13.87 17.29
N THR A 132 -0.29 -13.16 17.50
CA THR A 132 -1.35 -13.07 16.48
C THR A 132 -1.52 -11.67 15.92
N THR A 133 -1.32 -10.62 16.71
CA THR A 133 -1.53 -9.23 16.25
C THR A 133 -0.25 -8.61 15.67
N PRO A 134 -0.35 -7.72 14.68
CA PRO A 134 0.79 -6.98 14.13
C PRO A 134 1.56 -6.18 15.19
N GLU A 135 0.87 -5.58 16.16
CA GLU A 135 1.45 -4.74 17.21
C GLU A 135 2.30 -5.57 18.19
N GLU A 136 1.78 -6.74 18.61
CA GLU A 136 2.53 -7.69 19.44
C GLU A 136 3.78 -8.19 18.73
N LYS A 137 3.64 -8.57 17.45
CA LYS A 137 4.76 -9.02 16.62
C LYS A 137 5.83 -7.95 16.48
N THR A 138 5.43 -6.71 16.18
CA THR A 138 6.36 -5.57 16.06
C THR A 138 7.15 -5.40 17.36
N THR A 139 6.45 -5.40 18.50
CA THR A 139 7.09 -5.27 19.81
C THR A 139 8.05 -6.41 20.10
N ALA A 140 7.69 -7.65 19.75
CA ALA A 140 8.54 -8.81 19.95
C ALA A 140 9.81 -8.77 19.07
N PHE A 141 9.67 -8.45 17.78
CA PHE A 141 10.82 -8.32 16.89
C PHE A 141 11.77 -7.21 17.35
N LEU A 142 11.25 -6.05 17.77
CA LEU A 142 12.10 -4.96 18.28
C LEU A 142 12.84 -5.37 19.57
N LYS A 143 12.18 -6.07 20.50
CA LYS A 143 12.82 -6.61 21.71
C LYS A 143 13.90 -7.64 21.39
N ALA A 144 13.67 -8.52 20.40
CA ALA A 144 14.66 -9.48 19.95
C ALA A 144 15.89 -8.77 19.35
N LEU A 145 15.67 -7.74 18.53
CA LEU A 145 16.76 -6.93 17.97
C LEU A 145 17.58 -6.21 19.05
N ASP A 146 16.96 -5.67 20.11
CA ASP A 146 17.70 -5.05 21.22
C ASP A 146 18.56 -6.06 22.02
N LYS A 147 18.17 -7.35 22.01
CA LYS A 147 18.97 -8.44 22.59
C LYS A 147 20.12 -8.85 21.68
N ILE A 148 19.89 -8.93 20.37
CA ILE A 148 20.84 -9.42 19.36
C ILE A 148 21.87 -8.35 18.98
N CYS A 149 21.49 -7.08 18.96
CA CYS A 149 22.32 -5.98 18.47
C CYS A 149 22.88 -5.11 19.60
N SER A 150 24.03 -4.48 19.35
CA SER A 150 24.60 -3.42 20.18
C SER A 150 25.05 -2.24 19.34
N VAL A 151 24.83 -1.03 19.85
CA VAL A 151 25.29 0.20 19.18
C VAL A 151 26.77 0.42 19.45
N ARG A 152 27.59 0.60 18.41
CA ARG A 152 28.98 1.05 18.56
C ARG A 152 28.97 2.44 19.19
N GLY A 153 29.57 2.59 20.37
CA GLY A 153 29.64 3.89 21.04
C GLY A 153 30.59 4.85 20.31
N ASP A 154 30.15 6.09 20.08
CA ASP A 154 31.02 7.17 19.63
C ASP A 154 32.03 7.50 20.73
N GLY A 155 33.25 6.96 20.59
CA GLY A 155 34.23 7.00 21.66
C GLY A 155 35.66 6.78 21.22
N LYS A 156 36.30 7.87 20.78
CA LYS A 156 37.75 8.10 20.70
C LYS A 156 38.52 7.25 19.68
N HIS A 157 39.09 7.94 18.69
CA HIS A 157 40.33 7.53 18.03
C HIS A 157 41.29 6.87 19.04
N PRO A 158 41.80 5.65 18.79
CA PRO A 158 42.98 5.19 19.48
C PRO A 158 44.13 6.11 19.05
N LYS A 159 44.60 6.93 19.98
CA LYS A 159 45.88 7.63 19.84
C LYS A 159 46.98 6.58 19.60
N ASN A 160 47.73 6.79 18.53
CA ASN A 160 48.99 6.18 18.14
C ASN A 160 49.70 5.25 19.13
N GLY A 161 50.19 4.12 18.62
CA GLY A 161 51.46 3.57 19.09
C GLY A 161 51.67 2.07 18.93
N ALA A 162 51.91 1.58 17.72
CA ALA A 162 52.86 0.47 17.49
C ALA A 162 53.20 0.36 16.00
N ALA A 163 54.44 0.72 15.66
CA ALA A 163 55.00 0.60 14.33
C ALA A 163 55.05 -0.87 13.87
N ALA A 164 54.42 -1.17 12.73
CA ALA A 164 54.62 -2.42 12.00
C ALA A 164 55.56 -2.16 10.82
N LYS A 165 56.72 -2.83 10.85
CA LYS A 165 57.76 -2.84 9.81
C LYS A 165 57.22 -3.34 8.46
N PRO A 166 57.71 -2.84 7.32
CA PRO A 166 57.31 -3.33 6.00
C PRO A 166 57.96 -4.69 5.70
N ALA A 167 57.16 -5.64 5.23
CA ALA A 167 57.63 -6.92 4.68
C ALA A 167 58.08 -6.76 3.21
N PRO A 168 59.03 -7.58 2.72
CA PRO A 168 59.82 -7.28 1.54
C PRO A 168 59.11 -7.62 0.22
N LYS A 169 59.38 -6.81 -0.80
CA LYS A 169 59.14 -7.10 -2.22
C LYS A 169 60.00 -8.29 -2.65
N LYS A 170 59.40 -9.24 -3.37
CA LYS A 170 60.12 -10.14 -4.27
C LYS A 170 59.63 -9.89 -5.68
N ASP A 171 60.55 -9.39 -6.50
CA ASP A 171 60.53 -9.54 -7.94
C ASP A 171 60.71 -11.04 -8.27
N ASP A 172 60.04 -11.50 -9.32
CA ASP A 172 60.65 -12.41 -10.28
C ASP A 172 59.84 -12.40 -11.58
N SER A 173 60.55 -12.04 -12.65
CA SER A 173 60.14 -12.05 -14.05
C SER A 173 60.36 -13.42 -14.69
N SER A 174 59.68 -13.61 -15.84
CA SER A 174 60.02 -14.47 -16.99
C SER A 174 59.29 -15.81 -17.15
N GLY A 175 58.80 -16.05 -18.38
CA GLY A 175 58.65 -17.39 -18.96
C GLY A 175 57.37 -17.62 -19.77
N ASP A 176 57.36 -17.25 -21.05
CA ASP A 176 56.42 -17.71 -22.08
C ASP A 176 56.41 -19.24 -22.22
N SER A 177 55.25 -19.83 -22.51
CA SER A 177 55.12 -20.85 -23.57
C SER A 177 53.66 -21.19 -23.89
N GLU A 178 53.41 -21.26 -25.19
CA GLU A 178 52.15 -21.59 -25.85
C GLU A 178 51.68 -23.03 -25.60
N GLY A 179 50.36 -23.22 -25.52
CA GLY A 179 49.73 -24.54 -25.42
C GLY A 179 48.24 -24.52 -25.77
N ARG A 180 47.95 -24.80 -27.05
CA ARG A 180 46.64 -24.98 -27.71
C ARG A 180 45.65 -25.88 -26.92
N PRO A 181 44.35 -25.56 -26.78
CA PRO A 181 43.42 -26.40 -26.02
C PRO A 181 42.83 -27.53 -26.88
N LYS A 182 42.79 -28.75 -26.31
CA LYS A 182 42.00 -29.89 -26.82
C LYS A 182 40.67 -29.96 -26.10
N ASN A 183 39.60 -30.19 -26.87
CA ASN A 183 38.25 -30.49 -26.45
C ASN A 183 38.21 -31.64 -25.42
N GLY A 184 37.52 -31.40 -24.31
CA GLY A 184 37.18 -32.39 -23.30
C GLY A 184 35.95 -31.91 -22.51
N SER A 185 34.84 -32.60 -22.69
CA SER A 185 33.55 -32.40 -22.04
C SER A 185 33.66 -32.47 -20.52
N VAL A 186 33.36 -31.37 -19.82
CA VAL A 186 33.26 -31.31 -18.36
C VAL A 186 31.78 -31.27 -17.95
N LYS A 187 31.30 -32.36 -17.34
CA LYS A 187 30.05 -32.39 -16.57
C LYS A 187 30.13 -31.36 -15.44
N LYS A 188 29.21 -30.38 -15.41
CA LYS A 188 29.06 -29.46 -14.28
C LYS A 188 28.61 -30.24 -13.04
N PRO A 189 29.30 -30.14 -11.89
CA PRO A 189 28.81 -30.71 -10.64
C PRO A 189 27.65 -29.86 -10.08
N SER A 190 26.66 -30.53 -9.50
CA SER A 190 25.43 -29.98 -8.93
C SER A 190 25.67 -28.95 -7.81
N LEU A 191 24.86 -27.88 -7.80
CA LEU A 191 24.83 -26.79 -6.81
C LEU A 191 24.76 -27.29 -5.34
N ALA A 192 24.13 -28.44 -5.09
CA ALA A 192 23.95 -29.02 -3.76
C ALA A 192 25.28 -29.37 -3.06
N GLY A 193 26.34 -29.71 -3.82
CA GLY A 193 27.65 -30.08 -3.26
C GLY A 193 28.46 -28.88 -2.76
N LYS A 194 28.27 -27.69 -3.37
CA LYS A 194 28.97 -26.46 -2.99
C LYS A 194 28.36 -25.81 -1.75
N LEU A 195 27.04 -25.93 -1.56
CA LEU A 195 26.38 -25.43 -0.35
C LEU A 195 26.83 -26.21 0.89
N SER A 196 26.95 -27.54 0.83
CA SER A 196 27.35 -28.36 2.01
C SER A 196 28.79 -28.11 2.47
N SER A 197 29.71 -27.82 1.53
CA SER A 197 31.11 -27.53 1.86
C SER A 197 31.36 -26.09 2.29
N ALA A 198 30.52 -25.14 1.84
CA ALA A 198 30.49 -23.77 2.34
C ALA A 198 29.83 -23.70 3.74
N LEU A 199 28.72 -24.42 3.96
CA LEU A 199 28.04 -24.55 5.25
C LEU A 199 28.90 -25.32 6.28
N GLY A 200 29.69 -26.30 5.84
CA GLY A 200 30.61 -27.04 6.72
C GLY A 200 31.80 -26.22 7.22
N LYS A 201 32.22 -25.19 6.48
CA LYS A 201 33.31 -24.27 6.89
C LYS A 201 32.82 -23.05 7.67
N LEU A 202 31.50 -22.78 7.67
CA LEU A 202 30.87 -21.72 8.49
C LEU A 202 30.39 -22.23 9.87
N ARG A 203 30.74 -23.46 10.29
CA ARG A 203 30.46 -23.98 11.65
C ARG A 203 31.55 -23.66 12.69
N MET A 204 32.44 -22.72 12.40
CA MET A 204 33.52 -22.31 13.32
C MET A 204 33.59 -20.77 13.44
N ALA A 205 32.51 -20.17 13.94
CA ALA A 205 32.52 -18.84 14.56
C ALA A 205 31.31 -18.65 15.49
N GLY A 206 30.93 -19.70 16.24
CA GLY A 206 29.93 -19.60 17.31
C GLY A 206 30.57 -18.97 18.55
N GLY A 207 30.75 -17.66 18.54
CA GLY A 207 31.02 -16.85 19.72
C GLY A 207 29.82 -15.93 19.94
N GLY A 208 29.04 -16.16 20.99
CA GLY A 208 27.82 -15.41 21.35
C GLY A 208 28.08 -13.95 21.76
N GLY A 209 28.53 -13.14 20.81
CA GLY A 209 28.62 -11.69 20.91
C GLY A 209 27.47 -11.03 20.16
N LYS A 210 26.96 -9.91 20.70
CA LYS A 210 25.96 -9.08 20.01
C LYS A 210 26.52 -8.57 18.68
N ILE A 211 25.64 -8.40 17.68
CA ILE A 211 25.99 -7.81 16.40
C ILE A 211 26.18 -6.30 16.60
N GLU A 212 27.41 -5.82 16.41
CA GLU A 212 27.73 -4.40 16.53
C GLU A 212 27.33 -3.62 15.27
N LEU A 213 26.44 -2.65 15.44
CA LEU A 213 25.92 -1.77 14.40
C LEU A 213 26.08 -0.30 14.80
N THR A 214 26.11 0.62 13.84
CA THR A 214 25.90 2.06 14.12
C THR A 214 24.43 2.31 14.52
N ALA A 215 24.14 3.48 15.10
CA ALA A 215 22.76 3.83 15.44
C ALA A 215 21.83 3.81 14.21
N GLU A 216 22.35 4.22 13.06
CA GLU A 216 21.59 4.28 11.80
C GLU A 216 21.38 2.90 11.17
N GLU A 217 22.42 2.07 11.20
CA GLU A 217 22.31 0.67 10.78
C GLU A 217 21.26 -0.05 11.64
N LEU A 218 21.24 0.21 12.96
CA LEU A 218 20.23 -0.37 13.85
C LEU A 218 18.82 0.12 13.52
N ASP A 219 18.63 1.42 13.29
CA ASP A 219 17.31 1.97 12.93
C ASP A 219 16.82 1.42 11.58
N ALA A 220 17.71 1.30 10.59
CA ALA A 220 17.37 0.74 9.30
C ALA A 220 17.10 -0.78 9.37
N VAL A 221 17.82 -1.53 10.21
CA VAL A 221 17.51 -2.93 10.52
C VAL A 221 16.15 -3.06 11.20
N LYS A 222 15.87 -2.24 12.22
CA LYS A 222 14.56 -2.22 12.90
C LYS A 222 13.43 -1.99 11.91
N TYR A 223 13.58 -0.99 11.05
CA TYR A 223 12.64 -0.71 9.98
C TYR A 223 12.46 -1.91 9.03
N LEU A 224 13.53 -2.46 8.48
CA LEU A 224 13.47 -3.57 7.51
C LEU A 224 12.88 -4.85 8.10
N VAL A 225 13.22 -5.20 9.35
CA VAL A 225 12.67 -6.40 10.00
C VAL A 225 11.17 -6.25 10.21
N VAL A 226 10.70 -5.10 10.69
CA VAL A 226 9.26 -4.84 10.82
C VAL A 226 8.59 -4.87 9.45
N ARG A 227 9.17 -4.20 8.45
CA ARG A 227 8.67 -4.15 7.06
C ARG A 227 8.49 -5.54 6.45
N GLU A 228 9.49 -6.42 6.57
CA GLU A 228 9.49 -7.74 5.93
C GLU A 228 8.68 -8.78 6.73
N LYS A 229 8.88 -8.83 8.05
CA LYS A 229 8.32 -9.89 8.90
C LYS A 229 6.90 -9.59 9.37
N VAL A 230 6.57 -8.32 9.62
CA VAL A 230 5.25 -7.88 10.07
C VAL A 230 4.45 -7.24 8.93
N GLY A 231 5.03 -6.24 8.26
CA GLY A 231 4.46 -5.50 7.14
C GLY A 231 4.46 -6.29 5.84
N VAL A 232 4.10 -5.65 4.72
CA VAL A 232 3.92 -6.32 3.40
C VAL A 232 5.19 -6.26 2.54
N GLY A 233 6.37 -6.18 3.17
CA GLY A 233 7.66 -6.15 2.50
C GLY A 233 7.81 -4.93 1.60
N LEU A 234 8.18 -5.15 0.34
CA LEU A 234 8.44 -4.08 -0.64
C LEU A 234 7.26 -3.12 -0.89
N LEU A 235 6.03 -3.55 -0.62
CA LEU A 235 4.84 -2.73 -0.82
C LEU A 235 4.53 -1.83 0.37
N ASP A 236 5.20 -2.02 1.50
CA ASP A 236 4.87 -1.36 2.75
C ASP A 236 4.93 0.19 2.65
N PRO A 237 5.93 0.82 1.98
CA PRO A 237 5.92 2.26 1.76
C PRO A 237 4.69 2.74 0.98
N LEU A 238 4.29 1.98 -0.06
CA LEU A 238 3.14 2.30 -0.91
C LEU A 238 1.82 2.16 -0.14
N LEU A 239 1.73 1.16 0.74
CA LEU A 239 0.56 0.88 1.57
C LEU A 239 0.41 1.87 2.73
N HIS A 240 1.47 2.56 3.16
CA HIS A 240 1.40 3.60 4.19
C HIS A 240 1.27 5.03 3.63
N ASP A 241 1.31 5.18 2.31
CA ASP A 241 1.17 6.48 1.66
C ASP A 241 -0.30 6.82 1.40
N ILE A 242 -0.86 7.80 2.12
CA ILE A 242 -2.26 8.23 1.97
C ILE A 242 -2.63 8.71 0.56
N TYR A 243 -1.68 8.99 -0.33
CA TYR A 243 -1.95 9.45 -1.68
C TYR A 243 -2.02 8.33 -2.73
N VAL A 244 -1.66 7.10 -2.38
CA VAL A 244 -1.81 5.92 -3.25
C VAL A 244 -3.25 5.40 -3.15
N GLU A 245 -3.92 5.15 -4.28
CA GLU A 245 -5.28 4.56 -4.32
C GLU A 245 -5.23 3.09 -4.73
N ASP A 246 -4.51 2.80 -5.82
CA ASP A 246 -4.33 1.45 -6.35
C ASP A 246 -2.83 1.16 -6.56
N ILE A 247 -2.44 -0.10 -6.41
CA ILE A 247 -1.09 -0.61 -6.70
C ILE A 247 -1.22 -1.76 -7.69
N SER A 248 -0.45 -1.77 -8.76
CA SER A 248 -0.52 -2.77 -9.82
C SER A 248 0.86 -3.26 -10.20
N CYS A 249 1.06 -4.58 -10.13
CA CYS A 249 2.24 -5.25 -10.67
C CYS A 249 1.79 -6.11 -11.85
N SER A 250 2.23 -5.74 -13.06
CA SER A 250 1.79 -6.36 -14.32
C SER A 250 2.64 -7.58 -14.73
N GLY A 251 3.48 -8.08 -13.84
CA GLY A 251 4.52 -9.08 -14.12
C GLY A 251 5.91 -8.58 -13.71
N VAL A 252 6.94 -9.16 -14.30
CA VAL A 252 8.34 -8.79 -14.03
C VAL A 252 8.60 -7.31 -14.38
N GLY A 253 9.27 -6.61 -13.46
CA GLY A 253 9.66 -5.21 -13.59
C GLY A 253 9.09 -4.29 -12.50
N GLN A 254 8.98 -3.01 -12.84
CA GLN A 254 8.53 -1.96 -11.93
C GLN A 254 7.04 -2.03 -11.63
N ILE A 255 6.68 -1.59 -10.42
CA ILE A 255 5.30 -1.51 -9.95
C ILE A 255 4.69 -0.17 -10.38
N PHE A 256 3.40 -0.19 -10.71
CA PHE A 256 2.59 0.97 -11.04
C PHE A 256 1.67 1.32 -9.89
N ILE A 257 1.39 2.61 -9.71
CA ILE A 257 0.40 3.08 -8.74
C ILE A 257 -0.56 4.08 -9.40
N GLU A 258 -1.77 4.15 -8.87
CA GLU A 258 -2.68 5.28 -9.09
C GLU A 258 -2.56 6.24 -7.91
N HIS A 259 -1.99 7.42 -8.15
CA HIS A 259 -1.77 8.44 -7.14
C HIS A 259 -2.88 9.50 -7.23
N LYS A 260 -3.47 9.90 -6.10
CA LYS A 260 -4.61 10.85 -6.01
C LYS A 260 -4.42 12.11 -6.86
N ILE A 261 -3.21 12.68 -6.79
CA ILE A 261 -2.82 13.91 -7.47
C ILE A 261 -2.24 13.63 -8.87
N PHE A 262 -1.13 12.88 -8.94
CA PHE A 262 -0.35 12.64 -10.17
C PHE A 262 -0.88 11.53 -11.09
N LYS A 263 -1.99 10.87 -10.74
CA LYS A 263 -2.60 9.78 -11.52
C LYS A 263 -1.66 8.59 -11.68
N SER A 264 -1.59 8.01 -12.86
CA SER A 264 -0.76 6.84 -13.12
C SER A 264 0.72 7.21 -12.98
N VAL A 265 1.38 6.65 -11.96
CA VAL A 265 2.79 6.90 -11.64
C VAL A 265 3.54 5.58 -11.63
N LEU A 266 4.76 5.57 -12.16
CA LEU A 266 5.67 4.43 -12.13
C LEU A 266 6.46 4.47 -10.81
N THR A 267 6.71 3.34 -10.17
CA THR A 267 7.53 3.31 -8.94
C THR A 267 8.96 2.88 -9.25
N ALA A 268 9.93 3.37 -8.47
CA ALA A 268 11.31 2.86 -8.50
C ALA A 268 11.40 1.41 -8.00
N VAL A 269 10.38 0.91 -7.27
CA VAL A 269 10.33 -0.47 -6.79
C VAL A 269 10.14 -1.42 -7.96
N SER A 270 11.09 -2.33 -8.14
CA SER A 270 11.09 -3.33 -9.22
C SER A 270 11.27 -4.74 -8.68
N ILE A 271 10.59 -5.70 -9.30
CA ILE A 271 10.77 -7.13 -9.06
C ILE A 271 11.38 -7.71 -10.34
N PRO A 272 12.71 -7.93 -10.40
CA PRO A 272 13.45 -8.16 -11.64
C PRO A 272 13.30 -9.57 -12.21
N THR A 273 12.89 -10.55 -11.40
CA THR A 273 12.80 -11.95 -11.82
C THR A 273 11.43 -12.55 -11.55
N MET A 274 11.05 -13.56 -12.35
CA MET A 274 9.80 -14.30 -12.14
C MET A 274 9.82 -15.07 -10.82
N GLU A 275 10.97 -15.63 -10.43
CA GLU A 275 11.12 -16.39 -9.18
C GLU A 275 10.83 -15.50 -7.96
N GLU A 276 11.39 -14.28 -7.91
CA GLU A 276 11.11 -13.34 -6.82
C GLU A 276 9.65 -12.92 -6.78
N LEU A 277 9.02 -12.74 -7.94
CA LEU A 277 7.62 -12.34 -8.05
C LEU A 277 6.67 -13.46 -7.59
N ASP A 278 6.98 -14.70 -7.96
CA ASP A 278 6.26 -15.89 -7.53
C ASP A 278 6.38 -16.11 -6.02
N ASP A 279 7.60 -15.97 -5.47
CA ASP A 279 7.86 -16.12 -4.04
C ASP A 279 7.18 -15.01 -3.23
N PHE A 280 7.14 -13.79 -3.77
CA PHE A 280 6.41 -12.67 -3.19
C PHE A 280 4.90 -12.96 -3.13
N ALA A 281 4.31 -13.40 -4.25
CA ALA A 281 2.89 -13.73 -4.33
C ALA A 281 2.51 -14.88 -3.38
N LYS A 282 3.32 -15.95 -3.32
CA LYS A 282 3.14 -17.05 -2.37
C LYS A 282 3.13 -16.55 -0.93
N ARG A 283 4.16 -15.80 -0.53
CA ARG A 283 4.31 -15.28 0.83
C ARG A 283 3.12 -14.42 1.27
N ILE A 284 2.65 -13.53 0.39
CA ILE A 284 1.47 -12.70 0.67
C ILE A 284 0.20 -13.56 0.76
N SER A 285 0.01 -14.48 -0.17
CA SER A 285 -1.16 -15.39 -0.21
C SER A 285 -1.26 -16.27 1.04
N GLU A 286 -0.14 -16.80 1.53
CA GLU A 286 -0.04 -17.59 2.75
C GLU A 286 -0.39 -16.76 3.99
N ARG A 287 0.13 -15.53 4.07
CA ARG A 287 -0.17 -14.61 5.17
C ARG A 287 -1.67 -14.27 5.24
N MET A 288 -2.34 -14.21 4.10
CA MET A 288 -3.79 -14.03 4.01
C MET A 288 -4.60 -15.32 4.23
N LYS A 289 -3.94 -16.44 4.53
CA LYS A 289 -4.54 -17.78 4.70
C LYS A 289 -5.31 -18.26 3.46
N ARG A 290 -4.93 -17.75 2.28
CA ARG A 290 -5.50 -18.10 0.98
C ARG A 290 -4.34 -18.31 0.00
N PRO A 291 -3.61 -19.43 0.11
CA PRO A 291 -2.40 -19.65 -0.66
C PRO A 291 -2.70 -19.82 -2.14
N VAL A 292 -1.94 -19.15 -3.01
CA VAL A 292 -1.99 -19.39 -4.45
C VAL A 292 -1.24 -20.68 -4.78
N THR A 293 -1.80 -21.46 -5.72
CA THR A 293 -1.16 -22.69 -6.21
C THR A 293 -1.36 -22.79 -7.73
N LEU A 294 -0.64 -23.70 -8.39
CA LEU A 294 -0.87 -23.98 -9.81
C LEU A 294 -2.30 -24.49 -10.10
N HIS A 295 -2.96 -25.11 -9.12
CA HIS A 295 -4.35 -25.58 -9.27
C HIS A 295 -5.37 -24.47 -9.02
N SER A 296 -5.06 -23.55 -8.11
CA SER A 296 -5.86 -22.36 -7.80
C SER A 296 -5.03 -21.09 -7.99
N PRO A 297 -4.75 -20.70 -9.26
CA PRO A 297 -3.83 -19.61 -9.57
C PRO A 297 -4.44 -18.22 -9.34
N ILE A 298 -5.77 -18.09 -9.31
CA ILE A 298 -6.46 -16.82 -9.17
C ILE A 298 -7.02 -16.70 -7.76
N GLN A 299 -6.55 -15.70 -7.00
CA GLN A 299 -6.95 -15.53 -5.62
C GLN A 299 -7.31 -14.08 -5.29
N ASP A 300 -8.49 -13.92 -4.70
CA ASP A 300 -8.94 -12.67 -4.08
C ASP A 300 -8.84 -12.78 -2.56
N ALA A 301 -8.29 -11.74 -1.95
CA ALA A 301 -8.09 -11.69 -0.51
C ALA A 301 -8.05 -10.25 0.02
N THR A 302 -7.96 -10.14 1.34
CA THR A 302 -7.88 -8.87 2.08
C THR A 302 -6.58 -8.84 2.86
N LEU A 303 -5.81 -7.77 2.67
CA LEU A 303 -4.59 -7.47 3.39
C LEU A 303 -4.89 -7.06 4.84
N PRO A 304 -3.90 -7.10 5.75
CA PRO A 304 -4.10 -6.73 7.16
C PRO A 304 -4.64 -5.31 7.38
N ASP A 305 -4.33 -4.37 6.48
CA ASP A 305 -4.81 -2.99 6.50
C ASP A 305 -6.25 -2.83 5.96
N GLY A 306 -6.88 -3.93 5.54
CA GLY A 306 -8.22 -3.95 4.92
C GLY A 306 -8.21 -3.77 3.40
N SER A 307 -7.05 -3.48 2.79
CA SER A 307 -6.92 -3.34 1.35
C SER A 307 -7.21 -4.66 0.64
N ARG A 308 -7.77 -4.61 -0.57
CA ARG A 308 -8.05 -5.83 -1.35
C ARG A 308 -6.88 -6.12 -2.26
N ILE A 309 -6.55 -7.39 -2.38
CA ILE A 309 -5.57 -7.86 -3.35
C ILE A 309 -6.18 -8.96 -4.22
N ASN A 310 -5.99 -8.82 -5.52
CA ASN A 310 -6.19 -9.86 -6.50
C ASN A 310 -4.81 -10.34 -6.96
N ILE A 311 -4.59 -11.65 -6.98
CA ILE A 311 -3.36 -12.29 -7.43
C ILE A 311 -3.71 -13.26 -8.56
N VAL A 312 -2.96 -13.21 -9.65
CA VAL A 312 -2.96 -14.21 -10.72
C VAL A 312 -1.57 -14.82 -10.80
N TYR A 313 -1.46 -16.03 -10.25
CA TYR A 313 -0.22 -16.78 -10.07
C TYR A 313 0.12 -17.64 -11.29
N GLY A 314 1.40 -17.68 -11.64
CA GLY A 314 1.95 -18.56 -12.67
C GLY A 314 2.03 -17.94 -14.07
N GLU A 315 3.10 -18.28 -14.79
CA GLU A 315 3.33 -17.84 -16.18
C GLU A 315 2.42 -18.54 -17.21
N ASP A 316 1.84 -19.66 -16.83
CA ASP A 316 0.87 -20.42 -17.62
C ASP A 316 -0.45 -19.66 -17.78
N VAL A 317 -0.86 -18.93 -16.74
CA VAL A 317 -2.03 -18.05 -16.74
C VAL A 317 -1.65 -16.61 -17.13
N SER A 318 -0.55 -16.08 -16.60
CA SER A 318 -0.09 -14.71 -16.83
C SER A 318 1.25 -14.67 -17.56
N ARG A 319 1.22 -14.47 -18.87
CA ARG A 319 2.42 -14.59 -19.75
C ARG A 319 3.57 -13.64 -19.44
N ARG A 320 3.36 -12.57 -18.67
CA ARG A 320 4.41 -11.64 -18.21
C ARG A 320 4.98 -12.00 -16.83
N GLY A 321 4.62 -13.17 -16.31
CA GLY A 321 4.86 -13.59 -14.92
C GLY A 321 3.62 -13.34 -14.05
N THR A 322 3.64 -13.87 -12.83
CA THR A 322 2.60 -13.62 -11.81
C THR A 322 2.27 -12.13 -11.72
N ASN A 323 1.00 -11.78 -11.61
CA ASN A 323 0.57 -10.38 -11.48
C ASN A 323 -0.33 -10.20 -10.26
N PHE A 324 -0.39 -8.98 -9.74
CA PHE A 324 -1.31 -8.63 -8.67
C PHE A 324 -1.79 -7.19 -8.76
N THR A 325 -2.98 -6.95 -8.24
CA THR A 325 -3.57 -5.60 -8.11
C THR A 325 -4.10 -5.43 -6.70
N ILE A 326 -3.70 -4.35 -6.04
CA ILE A 326 -4.17 -3.95 -4.73
C ILE A 326 -5.03 -2.71 -4.87
N ARG A 327 -6.25 -2.75 -4.34
CA ARG A 327 -7.09 -1.57 -4.12
C ARG A 327 -7.04 -1.20 -2.65
N ARG A 328 -6.55 0.00 -2.34
CA ARG A 328 -6.32 0.39 -0.95
C ARG A 328 -7.61 0.64 -0.18
N ALA A 329 -7.65 0.15 1.05
CA ALA A 329 -8.66 0.57 2.02
C ALA A 329 -8.29 1.96 2.51
N MET A 330 -9.07 2.96 2.11
CA MET A 330 -8.83 4.35 2.48
C MET A 330 -9.16 4.55 3.96
N GLY A 331 -8.18 5.03 4.74
CA GLY A 331 -8.33 5.18 6.19
C GLY A 331 -9.43 6.17 6.59
N THR A 332 -9.25 7.46 6.28
CA THR A 332 -10.24 8.49 6.61
C THR A 332 -11.14 8.77 5.41
N PRO A 333 -12.47 8.54 5.50
CA PRO A 333 -13.38 8.86 4.41
C PRO A 333 -13.43 10.38 4.18
N THR A 334 -13.73 10.78 2.95
CA THR A 334 -13.95 12.20 2.62
C THR A 334 -15.15 12.72 3.39
N SER A 335 -14.98 13.82 4.11
CA SER A 335 -16.05 14.46 4.89
C SER A 335 -17.06 15.20 4.00
N ILE A 336 -18.26 15.45 4.53
CA ILE A 336 -19.27 16.24 3.81
C ILE A 336 -18.79 17.67 3.52
N MET A 337 -18.03 18.27 4.44
CA MET A 337 -17.45 19.60 4.27
C MET A 337 -16.43 19.63 3.12
N GLU A 338 -15.65 18.57 2.97
CA GLU A 338 -14.75 18.42 1.83
C GLU A 338 -15.52 18.24 0.51
N ILE A 339 -16.58 17.41 0.49
CA ILE A 339 -17.45 17.27 -0.70
C ILE A 339 -18.03 18.63 -1.12
N CYS A 340 -18.47 19.45 -0.16
CA CYS A 340 -18.92 20.81 -0.42
C CYS A 340 -17.79 21.72 -0.91
N GLY A 341 -16.61 21.63 -0.29
CA GLY A 341 -15.41 22.37 -0.72
C GLY A 341 -14.95 22.00 -2.15
N PHE A 342 -15.19 20.77 -2.60
CA PHE A 342 -14.92 20.35 -3.98
C PHE A 342 -15.97 20.85 -4.99
N GLY A 343 -17.04 21.48 -4.50
CA GLY A 343 -18.20 21.88 -5.27
C GLY A 343 -19.00 20.69 -5.80
N THR A 344 -18.82 19.49 -5.23
CA THR A 344 -19.59 18.31 -5.64
C THR A 344 -21.06 18.46 -5.23
N MET A 345 -21.30 19.00 -4.05
CA MET A 345 -22.62 19.30 -3.50
C MET A 345 -22.60 20.72 -2.92
N THR A 346 -23.71 21.46 -2.98
CA THR A 346 -23.80 22.75 -2.29
C THR A 346 -24.11 22.55 -0.81
N TYR A 347 -23.84 23.57 0.03
CA TYR A 347 -24.21 23.50 1.45
C TYR A 347 -25.73 23.34 1.66
N GLN A 348 -26.55 23.91 0.77
CA GLN A 348 -28.02 23.75 0.81
C GLN A 348 -28.44 22.30 0.54
N MET A 349 -27.83 21.65 -0.46
CA MET A 349 -28.06 20.23 -0.72
C MET A 349 -27.62 19.38 0.47
N ALA A 350 -26.47 19.67 1.07
CA ALA A 350 -26.00 18.96 2.26
C ALA A 350 -26.94 19.12 3.46
N ALA A 351 -27.45 20.34 3.69
CA ALA A 351 -28.45 20.60 4.73
C ALA A 351 -29.76 19.84 4.48
N TYR A 352 -30.24 19.80 3.24
CA TYR A 352 -31.41 18.98 2.87
C TYR A 352 -31.16 17.49 3.15
N MET A 353 -30.00 16.96 2.77
CA MET A 353 -29.62 15.57 3.06
C MET A 353 -29.59 15.29 4.58
N SER A 354 -29.12 16.25 5.38
CA SER A 354 -29.13 16.11 6.85
C SER A 354 -30.54 15.90 7.39
N LEU A 355 -31.48 16.77 7.00
CA LEU A 355 -32.85 16.72 7.49
C LEU A 355 -33.56 15.41 7.14
N ILE A 356 -33.39 14.91 5.91
CA ILE A 356 -34.06 13.67 5.50
C ILE A 356 -33.44 12.42 6.13
N LEU A 357 -32.12 12.43 6.38
CA LEU A 357 -31.42 11.28 6.95
C LEU A 357 -31.64 11.16 8.46
N GLU A 358 -31.82 12.27 9.17
CA GLU A 358 -32.24 12.27 10.59
C GLU A 358 -33.57 11.52 10.77
N GLU A 359 -34.47 11.65 9.80
CA GLU A 359 -35.79 10.99 9.72
C GLU A 359 -35.75 9.59 9.06
N ASN A 360 -34.56 9.03 8.82
CA ASN A 360 -34.36 7.70 8.21
C ASN A 360 -35.02 7.52 6.83
N MET A 361 -35.15 8.59 6.04
CA MET A 361 -35.65 8.48 4.67
C MET A 361 -34.76 7.55 3.82
N ASN A 362 -35.39 6.87 2.86
CA ASN A 362 -34.71 5.95 1.95
C ASN A 362 -34.04 6.73 0.82
N VAL A 363 -32.72 6.56 0.67
CA VAL A 363 -31.91 7.39 -0.25
C VAL A 363 -31.03 6.54 -1.14
N PHE A 364 -31.17 6.68 -2.46
CA PHE A 364 -30.25 6.09 -3.42
C PHE A 364 -29.30 7.14 -4.00
N VAL A 365 -28.00 6.85 -3.98
CA VAL A 365 -26.98 7.63 -4.67
C VAL A 365 -26.64 6.93 -5.98
N ALA A 366 -27.15 7.46 -7.09
CA ALA A 366 -26.99 6.87 -8.41
C ALA A 366 -25.98 7.63 -9.29
N GLY A 367 -25.35 6.91 -10.21
CA GLY A 367 -24.36 7.46 -11.13
C GLY A 367 -23.53 6.39 -11.83
N GLU A 368 -22.78 6.80 -12.84
CA GLU A 368 -21.88 5.91 -13.58
C GLU A 368 -20.69 5.44 -12.72
N THR A 369 -19.91 4.49 -13.25
CA THR A 369 -18.64 4.08 -12.63
C THR A 369 -17.73 5.28 -12.40
N ALA A 370 -17.01 5.28 -11.28
CA ALA A 370 -16.09 6.36 -10.86
C ALA A 370 -16.71 7.75 -10.65
N SER A 371 -18.05 7.88 -10.64
CA SER A 371 -18.73 9.15 -10.36
C SER A 371 -18.61 9.60 -8.90
N GLY A 372 -18.20 8.72 -7.98
CA GLY A 372 -17.99 9.00 -6.55
C GLY A 372 -19.18 8.68 -5.64
N LYS A 373 -20.08 7.77 -6.05
CA LYS A 373 -21.27 7.36 -5.28
C LYS A 373 -20.93 6.91 -3.86
N THR A 374 -19.99 5.96 -3.74
CA THR A 374 -19.57 5.43 -2.43
C THR A 374 -18.90 6.50 -1.57
N THR A 375 -18.19 7.46 -2.18
CA THR A 375 -17.62 8.60 -1.45
C THR A 375 -18.73 9.47 -0.85
N THR A 376 -19.76 9.79 -1.64
CA THR A 376 -20.90 10.59 -1.19
C THR A 376 -21.72 9.88 -0.13
N ILE A 377 -22.04 8.60 -0.32
CA ILE A 377 -22.81 7.82 0.67
C ILE A 377 -22.06 7.75 2.00
N ASN A 378 -20.73 7.53 1.96
CA ASN A 378 -19.88 7.46 3.14
C ASN A 378 -19.86 8.80 3.89
N ALA A 379 -19.76 9.93 3.17
CA ALA A 379 -19.79 11.26 3.77
C ALA A 379 -21.13 11.62 4.42
N ILE A 380 -22.25 11.31 3.77
CA ILE A 380 -23.59 11.64 4.30
C ILE A 380 -24.04 10.70 5.42
N THR A 381 -23.36 9.55 5.64
CA THR A 381 -23.64 8.69 6.81
C THR A 381 -23.47 9.44 8.13
N ALA A 382 -22.60 10.47 8.16
CA ALA A 382 -22.40 11.32 9.33
C ALA A 382 -23.66 12.12 9.75
N PHE A 383 -24.67 12.22 8.89
CA PHE A 383 -25.96 12.84 9.21
C PHE A 383 -26.95 11.89 9.89
N LEU A 384 -26.69 10.58 9.90
CA LEU A 384 -27.52 9.65 10.66
C LEU A 384 -27.35 9.91 12.15
N ARG A 385 -28.44 9.81 12.92
CA ARG A 385 -28.40 10.00 14.38
C ARG A 385 -27.35 9.09 15.03
N PRO A 386 -26.54 9.59 15.99
CA PRO A 386 -25.45 8.82 16.60
C PRO A 386 -25.89 7.49 17.25
N GLU A 387 -27.13 7.40 17.69
CA GLU A 387 -27.70 6.22 18.36
C GLU A 387 -28.21 5.15 17.39
N CYS A 388 -28.24 5.44 16.08
CA CYS A 388 -28.74 4.51 15.07
C CYS A 388 -27.93 3.22 15.05
N LYS A 389 -28.64 2.08 15.02
CA LYS A 389 -28.08 0.80 14.63
C LYS A 389 -27.97 0.74 13.11
N ILE A 390 -26.73 0.60 12.61
CA ILE A 390 -26.45 0.58 11.18
C ILE A 390 -25.95 -0.80 10.78
N VAL A 391 -26.51 -1.36 9.70
CA VAL A 391 -26.00 -2.59 9.08
C VAL A 391 -25.54 -2.25 7.67
N SER A 392 -24.24 -2.35 7.41
CA SER A 392 -23.71 -2.18 6.04
C SER A 392 -23.46 -3.53 5.40
N ILE A 393 -23.94 -3.71 4.18
CA ILE A 393 -23.78 -4.93 3.38
C ILE A 393 -23.03 -4.56 2.11
N GLU A 394 -21.86 -5.14 1.92
CA GLU A 394 -20.99 -4.81 0.80
C GLU A 394 -20.47 -6.10 0.14
N ASP A 395 -20.30 -6.13 -1.18
CA ASP A 395 -19.44 -7.16 -1.78
C ASP A 395 -17.98 -6.99 -1.34
N THR A 396 -17.66 -5.78 -0.92
CA THR A 396 -16.33 -5.24 -1.03
C THR A 396 -16.27 -4.10 -0.01
N PRO A 397 -15.54 -4.26 1.12
CA PRO A 397 -15.59 -3.31 2.23
C PRO A 397 -15.04 -1.93 1.82
N GLU A 398 -15.89 -0.91 1.68
CA GLU A 398 -15.52 0.48 1.33
C GLU A 398 -16.11 1.52 2.30
N LEU A 399 -17.25 1.22 2.93
CA LEU A 399 -17.91 2.11 3.88
C LEU A 399 -17.15 2.19 5.21
N MET A 400 -17.09 3.39 5.77
CA MET A 400 -16.47 3.70 7.06
C MET A 400 -17.44 4.54 7.87
N VAL A 401 -18.37 3.86 8.54
CA VAL A 401 -19.47 4.52 9.26
C VAL A 401 -18.97 4.97 10.65
N PRO A 402 -19.21 6.23 11.07
CA PRO A 402 -18.69 6.75 12.33
C PRO A 402 -19.43 6.23 13.58
N HIS A 403 -20.57 5.56 13.40
CA HIS A 403 -21.45 5.10 14.50
C HIS A 403 -20.88 3.89 15.23
N ASN A 404 -21.00 3.90 16.56
CA ASN A 404 -20.54 2.80 17.42
C ASN A 404 -21.33 1.50 17.18
N ASN A 405 -22.65 1.61 16.95
CA ASN A 405 -23.53 0.46 16.74
C ASN A 405 -23.62 0.10 15.25
N TRP A 406 -22.45 -0.18 14.65
CA TRP A 406 -22.30 -0.52 13.25
C TRP A 406 -21.92 -1.99 13.08
N LEU A 407 -22.77 -2.72 12.35
CA LEU A 407 -22.49 -4.08 11.88
C LEU A 407 -22.04 -4.01 10.42
N ARG A 408 -20.85 -4.53 10.15
CA ARG A 408 -20.29 -4.61 8.80
C ARG A 408 -20.32 -6.04 8.30
N GLU A 409 -21.11 -6.28 7.26
CA GLU A 409 -21.26 -7.58 6.63
C GLU A 409 -20.73 -7.54 5.19
N VAL A 410 -19.95 -8.55 4.81
CA VAL A 410 -19.31 -8.63 3.48
C VAL A 410 -19.70 -9.94 2.81
N SER A 411 -20.06 -9.87 1.52
CA SER A 411 -20.39 -11.06 0.75
C SER A 411 -19.16 -11.98 0.60
N ARG A 412 -19.42 -13.28 0.45
CA ARG A 412 -18.38 -14.30 0.35
C ARG A 412 -18.67 -15.25 -0.81
N GLU A 413 -17.79 -15.23 -1.79
CA GLU A 413 -17.78 -16.27 -2.83
C GLU A 413 -17.26 -17.61 -2.26
N SER A 414 -17.89 -18.71 -2.67
CA SER A 414 -17.40 -20.06 -2.37
C SER A 414 -16.52 -20.50 -3.54
N LYS A 415 -15.21 -20.65 -3.31
CA LYS A 415 -14.28 -21.15 -4.34
C LYS A 415 -13.74 -22.57 -4.10
N ASP A 416 -13.85 -23.13 -2.88
CA ASP A 416 -13.18 -24.40 -2.54
C ASP A 416 -14.06 -25.50 -1.90
N GLY A 417 -15.39 -25.42 -2.05
CA GLY A 417 -16.32 -26.42 -1.48
C GLY A 417 -16.38 -26.46 0.07
N LYS A 418 -15.51 -25.72 0.76
CA LYS A 418 -15.52 -25.52 2.21
C LYS A 418 -16.11 -24.15 2.54
N GLY A 419 -17.41 -24.14 2.79
CA GLY A 419 -18.18 -22.96 3.19
C GLY A 419 -19.18 -22.52 2.12
N GLY A 420 -20.43 -22.30 2.51
CA GLY A 420 -21.47 -21.83 1.59
C GLY A 420 -21.17 -20.44 1.04
N LYS A 421 -21.51 -20.22 -0.24
CA LYS A 421 -21.63 -18.90 -0.86
C LYS A 421 -22.61 -18.07 -0.03
N VAL A 422 -22.23 -16.85 0.32
CA VAL A 422 -23.09 -15.90 1.03
C VAL A 422 -23.15 -14.64 0.17
N GLY A 423 -24.27 -14.41 -0.50
CA GLY A 423 -24.48 -13.23 -1.32
C GLY A 423 -25.05 -12.06 -0.51
N MET A 424 -25.06 -10.86 -1.11
CA MET A 424 -25.74 -9.69 -0.51
C MET A 424 -27.23 -9.96 -0.24
N PHE A 425 -27.88 -10.76 -1.08
CA PHE A 425 -29.26 -11.20 -0.88
C PHE A 425 -29.46 -11.95 0.45
N ASP A 426 -28.53 -12.83 0.81
CA ASP A 426 -28.60 -13.62 2.04
C ASP A 426 -28.36 -12.75 3.27
N LEU A 427 -27.36 -11.86 3.19
CA LEU A 427 -27.03 -10.90 4.23
C LEU A 427 -28.18 -9.92 4.48
N LEU A 428 -28.80 -9.42 3.41
CA LEU A 428 -29.90 -8.47 3.52
C LEU A 428 -31.14 -9.09 4.18
N LYS A 429 -31.45 -10.36 3.88
CA LYS A 429 -32.48 -11.12 4.60
C LYS A 429 -32.15 -11.32 6.08
N ALA A 430 -30.88 -11.54 6.41
CA ALA A 430 -30.43 -11.66 7.79
C ALA A 430 -30.53 -10.32 8.54
N ALA A 431 -30.16 -9.21 7.89
CA ALA A 431 -30.22 -7.85 8.42
C ALA A 431 -31.64 -7.45 8.87
N LEU A 432 -32.69 -7.88 8.15
CA LEU A 432 -34.09 -7.65 8.56
C LEU A 432 -34.42 -8.21 9.96
N ARG A 433 -33.68 -9.22 10.43
CA ARG A 433 -33.86 -9.80 11.77
C ARG A 433 -33.01 -9.11 12.83
N GLN A 434 -32.09 -8.26 12.42
CA GLN A 434 -31.18 -7.54 13.32
C GLN A 434 -31.79 -6.24 13.84
N ARG A 435 -33.00 -5.84 13.39
CA ARG A 435 -33.67 -4.58 13.75
C ARG A 435 -32.77 -3.34 13.55
N PRO A 436 -32.17 -3.13 12.36
CA PRO A 436 -31.41 -1.93 12.08
C PRO A 436 -32.33 -0.70 11.99
N ASN A 437 -31.81 0.48 12.34
CA ASN A 437 -32.45 1.75 11.98
C ASN A 437 -32.17 2.09 10.51
N MET A 438 -30.95 1.78 10.05
CA MET A 438 -30.49 2.04 8.69
C MET A 438 -29.73 0.84 8.14
N ILE A 439 -30.09 0.42 6.93
CA ILE A 439 -29.35 -0.57 6.14
C ILE A 439 -28.65 0.16 5.01
N ILE A 440 -27.33 0.00 4.90
CA ILE A 440 -26.53 0.62 3.84
C ILE A 440 -26.02 -0.47 2.91
N ILE A 441 -26.45 -0.46 1.66
CA ILE A 441 -26.04 -1.46 0.67
C ILE A 441 -24.98 -0.82 -0.23
N GLY A 442 -23.80 -1.44 -0.30
CA GLY A 442 -22.65 -0.93 -1.04
C GLY A 442 -23.01 -0.58 -2.48
N GLU A 443 -23.58 -1.51 -3.24
CA GLU A 443 -24.18 -1.27 -4.56
C GLU A 443 -25.24 -2.32 -4.86
N ILE A 444 -26.43 -1.91 -5.31
CA ILE A 444 -27.47 -2.84 -5.78
C ILE A 444 -27.26 -3.12 -7.26
N ARG A 445 -27.17 -4.41 -7.62
CA ARG A 445 -26.94 -4.93 -8.96
C ARG A 445 -27.96 -6.01 -9.38
N GLY A 446 -28.60 -6.68 -8.44
CA GLY A 446 -29.53 -7.78 -8.70
C GLY A 446 -30.57 -8.01 -7.62
N ALA A 447 -30.88 -9.28 -7.34
CA ALA A 447 -32.04 -9.70 -6.55
C ALA A 447 -32.07 -9.12 -5.11
N GLU A 448 -30.94 -8.71 -4.55
CA GLU A 448 -30.88 -7.97 -3.29
C GLU A 448 -31.67 -6.66 -3.33
N GLY A 449 -31.85 -6.04 -4.51
CA GLY A 449 -32.67 -4.86 -4.67
C GLY A 449 -34.13 -5.09 -4.28
N LEU A 450 -34.70 -6.25 -4.59
CA LEU A 450 -36.07 -6.57 -4.14
C LEU A 450 -36.17 -6.63 -2.62
N ILE A 451 -35.19 -7.23 -1.96
CA ILE A 451 -35.17 -7.33 -0.49
C ILE A 451 -34.93 -5.94 0.13
N ALA A 452 -34.17 -5.07 -0.53
CA ALA A 452 -33.98 -3.67 -0.08
C ALA A 452 -35.32 -2.94 -0.01
N PHE A 453 -36.17 -3.06 -1.04
CA PHE A 453 -37.51 -2.49 -1.04
C PHE A 453 -38.44 -3.15 -0.01
N GLN A 454 -38.30 -4.45 0.25
CA GLN A 454 -39.00 -5.11 1.36
C GLN A 454 -38.58 -4.56 2.73
N ALA A 455 -37.29 -4.22 2.90
CA ALA A 455 -36.79 -3.58 4.11
C ALA A 455 -37.46 -2.22 4.34
N MET A 456 -37.55 -1.40 3.28
CA MET A 456 -38.24 -0.11 3.32
C MET A 456 -39.71 -0.28 3.72
N GLN A 457 -40.41 -1.24 3.12
CA GLN A 457 -41.82 -1.51 3.41
C GLN A 457 -42.07 -2.01 4.84
N THR A 458 -41.06 -2.60 5.47
CA THR A 458 -41.11 -3.04 6.88
C THR A 458 -40.60 -1.98 7.86
N GLY A 459 -40.36 -0.75 7.40
CA GLY A 459 -40.01 0.41 8.22
C GLY A 459 -38.52 0.57 8.53
N HIS A 460 -37.64 -0.15 7.82
CA HIS A 460 -36.19 0.04 7.94
C HIS A 460 -35.76 1.14 6.97
N GLY A 461 -34.93 2.10 7.45
CA GLY A 461 -34.27 3.04 6.55
C GLY A 461 -33.28 2.29 5.66
N VAL A 462 -33.21 2.66 4.38
CA VAL A 462 -32.30 2.05 3.41
C VAL A 462 -31.56 3.11 2.60
N MET A 463 -30.25 2.99 2.57
CA MET A 463 -29.39 3.73 1.66
C MET A 463 -28.65 2.78 0.74
N ALA A 464 -28.48 3.13 -0.53
CA ALA A 464 -27.69 2.32 -1.45
C ALA A 464 -27.03 3.13 -2.55
N THR A 465 -25.93 2.61 -3.12
CA THR A 465 -25.46 3.10 -4.41
C THR A 465 -26.09 2.32 -5.57
N PHE A 466 -26.27 2.98 -6.70
CA PHE A 466 -26.88 2.38 -7.88
C PHE A 466 -26.23 2.87 -9.17
N HIS A 467 -26.02 1.99 -10.15
CA HIS A 467 -25.47 2.41 -11.43
C HIS A 467 -26.58 2.92 -12.39
N ALA A 468 -26.88 4.21 -12.37
CA ALA A 468 -27.82 4.83 -13.32
C ALA A 468 -27.48 6.29 -13.57
N ALA A 469 -27.63 6.75 -14.81
CA ALA A 469 -27.34 8.14 -15.20
C ALA A 469 -28.54 9.09 -15.05
N SER A 470 -29.74 8.56 -14.80
CA SER A 470 -30.97 9.33 -14.57
C SER A 470 -31.96 8.52 -13.74
N VAL A 471 -32.99 9.19 -13.21
CA VAL A 471 -34.06 8.56 -12.42
C VAL A 471 -34.86 7.57 -13.27
N GLU A 472 -35.14 7.89 -14.53
CA GLU A 472 -35.88 7.01 -15.44
C GLU A 472 -35.12 5.71 -15.67
N LYS A 473 -33.80 5.78 -15.91
CA LYS A 473 -32.94 4.60 -16.06
C LYS A 473 -32.86 3.79 -14.76
N LEU A 474 -32.85 4.45 -13.61
CA LEU A 474 -32.89 3.79 -12.31
C LEU A 474 -34.18 2.99 -12.15
N ILE A 475 -35.34 3.60 -12.41
CA ILE A 475 -36.65 2.93 -12.34
C ILE A 475 -36.74 1.75 -13.31
N GLN A 476 -36.27 1.92 -14.55
CA GLN A 476 -36.24 0.83 -15.54
C GLN A 476 -35.41 -0.35 -15.05
N ARG A 477 -34.24 -0.10 -14.45
CA ARG A 477 -33.37 -1.16 -13.92
C ARG A 477 -33.93 -1.81 -12.66
N LEU A 478 -34.52 -1.04 -11.75
CA LEU A 478 -35.17 -1.59 -10.55
C LEU A 478 -36.31 -2.52 -10.90
N THR A 479 -37.12 -2.15 -11.90
CA THR A 479 -38.30 -2.93 -12.30
C THR A 479 -37.98 -4.08 -13.26
N GLY A 480 -36.81 -4.05 -13.90
CA GLY A 480 -36.35 -5.10 -14.81
C GLY A 480 -35.55 -6.21 -14.13
N ASP A 481 -35.32 -7.29 -14.86
CA ASP A 481 -34.40 -8.36 -14.48
C ASP A 481 -32.95 -7.82 -14.38
N PRO A 482 -32.15 -8.21 -13.37
CA PRO A 482 -32.40 -9.23 -12.33
C PRO A 482 -32.96 -8.70 -11.00
N ILE A 483 -33.42 -7.45 -10.92
CA ILE A 483 -33.87 -6.83 -9.66
C ILE A 483 -35.35 -7.08 -9.40
N ASN A 484 -36.21 -6.88 -10.41
CA ASN A 484 -37.64 -7.21 -10.39
C ASN A 484 -38.46 -6.57 -9.25
N VAL A 485 -38.20 -5.32 -8.88
CA VAL A 485 -39.02 -4.56 -7.92
C VAL A 485 -40.36 -4.18 -8.56
N PRO A 486 -41.51 -4.54 -7.95
CA PRO A 486 -42.82 -4.13 -8.41
C PRO A 486 -43.00 -2.60 -8.43
N ARG A 487 -43.59 -2.06 -9.50
CA ARG A 487 -43.76 -0.60 -9.70
C ARG A 487 -44.51 0.09 -8.56
N ASN A 488 -45.46 -0.62 -7.96
CA ASN A 488 -46.28 -0.15 -6.84
C ASN A 488 -45.52 -0.05 -5.50
N TYR A 489 -44.25 -0.44 -5.44
CA TYR A 489 -43.40 -0.31 -4.26
C TYR A 489 -42.28 0.72 -4.44
N LEU A 490 -42.16 1.34 -5.62
CA LEU A 490 -41.11 2.31 -5.91
C LEU A 490 -41.23 3.59 -5.08
N ASP A 491 -42.44 3.92 -4.63
CA ASP A 491 -42.75 5.05 -3.75
C ASP A 491 -42.13 4.93 -2.35
N ASN A 492 -41.69 3.74 -1.95
CA ASN A 492 -40.91 3.56 -0.73
C ASN A 492 -39.51 4.20 -0.82
N LEU A 493 -38.96 4.38 -2.03
CA LEU A 493 -37.71 5.12 -2.22
C LEU A 493 -38.00 6.63 -2.21
N ASN A 494 -37.53 7.34 -1.20
CA ASN A 494 -37.91 8.72 -0.97
C ASN A 494 -37.08 9.71 -1.79
N VAL A 495 -35.77 9.46 -1.93
CA VAL A 495 -34.85 10.40 -2.59
C VAL A 495 -33.86 9.66 -3.49
N VAL A 496 -33.66 10.21 -4.69
CA VAL A 496 -32.61 9.78 -5.62
C VAL A 496 -31.65 10.93 -5.91
N LEU A 497 -30.39 10.73 -5.56
CA LEU A 497 -29.30 11.65 -5.89
C LEU A 497 -28.60 11.16 -7.16
N ILE A 498 -28.54 11.97 -8.22
CA ILE A 498 -27.80 11.64 -9.44
C ILE A 498 -26.43 12.34 -9.43
N GLN A 499 -25.35 11.56 -9.49
CA GLN A 499 -23.98 12.04 -9.46
C GLN A 499 -23.18 11.60 -10.69
N CYS A 500 -22.43 12.54 -11.28
CA CYS A 500 -21.64 12.31 -12.48
C CYS A 500 -20.23 12.89 -12.38
N ALA A 501 -19.30 12.31 -13.13
CA ALA A 501 -18.01 12.92 -13.43
C ALA A 501 -18.16 13.83 -14.66
N VAL A 502 -17.97 15.14 -14.48
CA VAL A 502 -18.10 16.16 -15.52
C VAL A 502 -16.75 16.79 -15.84
N LYS A 503 -16.59 17.28 -17.07
CA LYS A 503 -15.44 18.13 -17.44
C LYS A 503 -15.77 19.59 -17.12
N LEU A 504 -14.91 20.21 -16.31
CA LEU A 504 -14.96 21.64 -16.04
C LEU A 504 -14.42 22.46 -17.23
N PRO A 505 -14.71 23.77 -17.30
CA PRO A 505 -14.19 24.65 -18.36
C PRO A 505 -12.66 24.67 -18.47
N ASN A 506 -11.95 24.38 -17.38
CA ASN A 506 -10.49 24.26 -17.36
C ASN A 506 -9.98 22.88 -17.84
N GLY A 507 -10.85 22.03 -18.37
CA GLY A 507 -10.53 20.68 -18.86
C GLY A 507 -10.41 19.61 -17.76
N LYS A 508 -10.41 19.98 -16.48
CA LYS A 508 -10.30 19.01 -15.37
C LYS A 508 -11.61 18.25 -15.15
N THR A 509 -11.48 17.00 -14.74
CA THR A 509 -12.63 16.19 -14.29
C THR A 509 -13.01 16.59 -12.86
N ALA A 510 -14.30 16.84 -12.63
CA ALA A 510 -14.86 17.05 -11.31
C ALA A 510 -16.09 16.19 -11.12
N ARG A 511 -16.42 15.84 -9.89
CA ARG A 511 -17.63 15.09 -9.56
C ARG A 511 -18.70 16.07 -9.11
N ARG A 512 -19.93 15.95 -9.64
CA ARG A 512 -21.04 16.86 -9.35
C ARG A 512 -22.32 16.07 -9.12
N VAL A 513 -23.07 16.48 -8.10
CA VAL A 513 -24.48 16.14 -7.97
C VAL A 513 -25.24 16.96 -9.01
N LEU A 514 -25.86 16.27 -9.96
CA LEU A 514 -26.59 16.89 -11.06
C LEU A 514 -28.05 17.15 -10.69
N SER A 515 -28.66 16.25 -9.91
CA SER A 515 -30.03 16.39 -9.43
C SER A 515 -30.23 15.62 -8.12
N ILE A 516 -31.18 16.10 -7.32
CA ILE A 516 -31.79 15.40 -6.20
C ILE A 516 -33.28 15.37 -6.51
N SER A 517 -33.86 14.17 -6.58
CA SER A 517 -35.24 13.92 -7.04
C SER A 517 -36.04 13.18 -6.01
#